data_AF-A0ABD5Y3U5-F1
#
_entry.id   AF-A0ABD5Y3U5-F1
#
_cell.length_a   1.000
_cell.length_b   1.000
_cell.length_c   1.000
_cell.angle_alpha   90.00
_cell.angle_beta   90.00
_cell.angle_gamma   90.00
#
_symmetry.space_group_name_H-M   'P 1'
#
loop_
_entity.id
_entity.type
_entity.pdbx_description
1 polymer ?
#
loop_
_entity_poly.entity_id
_entity_poly.type
_entity_poly.pdbx_seq_one_letter_code
_entity_poly.pdbx_strand_id
1 'polypeptide(L)'
;MADNNDTGAPPPGGGVDPGAGGTLSMDAQDDLERAFVVEEDLRAVEVLILDPDSYEQVVTVLEEFDLDYVVSDQTDGDGSAVIRFPLPAETVEHVQDRFEALGIDDGLYTVIVDPEVIISDRFDGKAELYHEVKGLGYQGISRTELQGKTADLLPDLSIYVLLTVISAVVATAGVLLNSIGVLIGSMVIAPLIGPIVATAVSTVVNDDRLFEKSVKYQLIGGAGGLASSIAFATVIRFSSLVSPSFEISELLRLSSHTAPNTLLLVVALGAGFAGALSLSTGGTIDLVGVMIAAALIPPIGIAGVGVAWLEAGIVVGSLAVVVMNLFAVTFAAVISLWYLGYHPESLEALRRARRVMLTRVVILITVIAIAATVLAHVSGADLPILTVIP
;
A
#
# COMPACT_ATOMS: atom_id res chain seq x y z
N MET A 1 -52.22 61.01 -45.49
CA MET A 1 -53.34 60.57 -46.36
C MET A 1 -52.70 59.88 -47.56
N ALA A 2 -52.97 58.58 -47.72
CA ALA A 2 -52.69 57.70 -48.86
C ALA A 2 -51.22 57.43 -49.29
N ASP A 3 -50.68 56.30 -48.81
CA ASP A 3 -50.37 55.07 -49.57
C ASP A 3 -49.88 55.16 -51.03
N ASN A 4 -48.69 54.60 -51.32
CA ASN A 4 -48.59 53.58 -52.36
C ASN A 4 -47.31 52.73 -52.26
N ASN A 5 -47.56 51.43 -52.34
CA ASN A 5 -46.68 50.27 -52.31
C ASN A 5 -45.90 50.12 -53.64
N ASP A 6 -44.58 49.88 -53.60
CA ASP A 6 -43.89 49.22 -54.70
C ASP A 6 -42.86 48.21 -54.18
N THR A 7 -42.95 47.03 -54.78
CA THR A 7 -42.37 45.75 -54.42
C THR A 7 -41.01 45.58 -55.07
N GLY A 8 -39.95 45.46 -54.27
CA GLY A 8 -38.61 45.08 -54.73
C GLY A 8 -38.00 44.05 -53.78
N ALA A 9 -37.71 42.85 -54.30
CA ALA A 9 -37.18 41.70 -53.59
C ALA A 9 -35.84 41.97 -52.86
N PRO A 10 -35.53 41.28 -51.75
CA PRO A 10 -34.20 41.34 -51.14
C PRO A 10 -33.14 40.70 -52.05
N PRO A 11 -31.88 41.15 -52.00
CA PRO A 11 -30.78 40.54 -52.74
C PRO A 11 -30.57 39.08 -52.29
N PRO A 12 -30.10 38.18 -53.17
CA PRO A 12 -29.91 36.78 -52.83
C PRO A 12 -28.86 36.65 -51.74
N GLY A 13 -29.12 35.76 -50.79
CA GLY A 13 -28.32 35.55 -49.59
C GLY A 13 -26.83 35.41 -49.87
N GLY A 14 -26.03 36.25 -49.20
CA GLY A 14 -24.63 35.93 -48.97
C GLY A 14 -24.58 34.67 -48.14
N GLY A 15 -24.06 33.60 -48.74
CA GLY A 15 -23.82 32.34 -48.04
C GLY A 15 -23.00 32.62 -46.79
N VAL A 16 -23.53 32.21 -45.64
CA VAL A 16 -22.71 31.95 -44.46
C VAL A 16 -21.79 30.79 -44.88
N ASP A 17 -20.51 31.09 -45.03
CA ASP A 17 -19.48 30.07 -45.21
C ASP A 17 -19.48 29.17 -43.95
N PRO A 18 -19.85 27.88 -44.04
CA PRO A 18 -19.79 26.98 -42.90
C PRO A 18 -18.35 26.62 -42.51
N GLY A 19 -17.36 27.14 -43.24
CA GLY A 19 -15.93 26.91 -43.05
C GLY A 19 -15.24 27.89 -42.08
N ALA A 20 -15.94 28.88 -41.51
CA ALA A 20 -15.37 29.72 -40.44
C ALA A 20 -15.42 29.00 -39.07
N GLY A 21 -15.03 27.72 -39.05
CA GLY A 21 -14.47 27.14 -37.83
C GLY A 21 -13.16 27.87 -37.62
N GLY A 22 -13.13 28.81 -36.68
CA GLY A 22 -11.89 29.43 -36.24
C GLY A 22 -10.97 28.33 -35.74
N THR A 23 -10.14 27.79 -36.62
CA THR A 23 -8.98 26.99 -36.25
C THR A 23 -8.13 27.94 -35.43
N LEU A 24 -8.01 27.65 -34.13
CA LEU A 24 -6.96 28.19 -33.30
C LEU A 24 -5.67 28.14 -34.12
N SER A 25 -4.91 29.25 -34.16
CA SER A 25 -3.65 29.29 -34.90
C SER A 25 -2.78 28.11 -34.46
N MET A 26 -1.93 27.60 -35.35
CA MET A 26 -1.02 26.50 -35.02
C MET A 26 -0.19 26.83 -33.77
N ASP A 27 0.13 28.12 -33.55
CA ASP A 27 0.75 28.63 -32.32
C ASP A 27 -0.14 28.50 -31.06
N ALA A 28 -1.46 28.72 -31.16
CA ALA A 28 -2.39 28.56 -30.06
C ALA A 28 -2.75 27.09 -29.77
N GLN A 29 -2.61 26.20 -30.75
CA GLN A 29 -2.68 24.75 -30.55
C GLN A 29 -1.38 24.20 -29.95
N ASP A 30 -0.22 24.69 -30.40
CA ASP A 30 1.09 24.39 -29.80
C ASP A 30 1.17 24.88 -28.33
N ASP A 31 0.61 26.05 -28.02
CA ASP A 31 0.57 26.58 -26.65
C ASP A 31 -0.38 25.78 -25.73
N LEU A 32 -1.44 25.16 -26.28
CA LEU A 32 -2.33 24.26 -25.53
C LEU A 32 -1.71 22.87 -25.31
N GLU A 33 -0.88 22.38 -26.24
CA GLU A 33 -0.08 21.15 -26.06
C GLU A 33 1.13 21.37 -25.13
N ARG A 34 1.59 22.63 -24.97
CA ARG A 34 2.59 23.06 -23.97
C ARG A 34 2.01 23.42 -22.61
N ALA A 35 0.74 23.15 -22.34
CA ALA A 35 0.25 23.14 -20.95
C ALA A 35 0.88 21.91 -20.26
N PHE A 36 2.14 22.06 -19.85
CA PHE A 36 3.02 21.00 -19.41
C PHE A 36 2.36 20.26 -18.23
N VAL A 37 2.21 18.94 -18.38
CA VAL A 37 1.97 18.05 -17.26
C VAL A 37 3.17 18.19 -16.34
N VAL A 38 2.93 18.55 -15.07
CA VAL A 38 4.03 18.65 -14.12
C VAL A 38 4.65 17.27 -13.95
N GLU A 39 5.94 17.13 -14.27
CA GLU A 39 6.69 15.86 -14.25
C GLU A 39 7.08 15.44 -12.82
N GLU A 40 6.77 16.27 -11.82
CA GLU A 40 7.02 16.02 -10.39
C GLU A 40 5.79 15.42 -9.69
N ASP A 41 6.02 14.46 -8.78
CA ASP A 41 4.97 13.85 -7.95
C ASP A 41 4.44 14.89 -6.95
N LEU A 42 3.42 15.63 -7.36
CA LEU A 42 2.80 16.70 -6.59
C LEU A 42 1.59 16.21 -5.77
N ARG A 43 1.32 16.90 -4.67
CA ARG A 43 0.13 16.75 -3.83
C ARG A 43 -0.64 18.06 -3.83
N ALA A 44 -1.96 17.98 -3.92
CA ALA A 44 -2.83 19.11 -3.63
C ALA A 44 -3.13 19.10 -2.13
N VAL A 45 -2.58 20.05 -1.40
CA VAL A 45 -2.76 20.19 0.05
C VAL A 45 -3.83 21.23 0.32
N GLU A 46 -4.81 20.87 1.16
CA GLU A 46 -5.84 21.77 1.65
C GLU A 46 -5.77 21.84 3.18
N VAL A 47 -5.65 23.04 3.71
CA VAL A 47 -5.60 23.31 5.14
C VAL A 47 -6.84 24.11 5.52
N LEU A 48 -7.74 23.49 6.29
CA LEU A 48 -8.84 24.20 6.93
C LEU A 48 -8.36 24.73 8.27
N ILE A 49 -8.48 26.03 8.45
CA ILE A 49 -8.05 26.74 9.66
C ILE A 49 -9.26 26.83 10.59
N LEU A 50 -9.14 26.22 11.78
CA LEU A 50 -10.18 26.23 12.80
C LEU A 50 -9.98 27.38 13.80
N ASP A 51 -8.73 27.78 14.03
CA ASP A 51 -8.37 28.92 14.88
C ASP A 51 -7.97 30.14 14.03
N PRO A 52 -8.70 31.28 14.09
CA PRO A 52 -8.36 32.49 13.36
C PRO A 52 -6.91 32.96 13.58
N ASP A 53 -6.34 32.76 14.77
CA ASP A 53 -4.99 33.20 15.11
C ASP A 53 -3.90 32.37 14.38
N SER A 54 -4.26 31.22 13.82
CA SER A 54 -3.37 30.35 13.05
C SER A 54 -3.22 30.80 11.58
N TYR A 55 -4.11 31.64 11.06
CA TYR A 55 -4.09 32.04 9.65
C TYR A 55 -2.78 32.74 9.23
N GLU A 56 -2.38 33.77 9.97
CA GLU A 56 -1.15 34.53 9.63
C GLU A 56 0.09 33.64 9.70
N GLN A 57 0.10 32.66 10.61
CA GLN A 57 1.21 31.74 10.79
C GLN A 57 1.31 30.75 9.63
N VAL A 58 0.16 30.20 9.19
CA VAL A 58 0.13 29.33 8.00
C VAL A 58 0.61 30.09 6.76
N VAL A 59 0.12 31.31 6.52
CA VAL A 59 0.56 32.14 5.39
C VAL A 59 2.05 32.43 5.46
N THR A 60 2.58 32.77 6.63
CA THR A 60 4.02 33.02 6.84
C THR A 60 4.86 31.80 6.44
N VAL A 61 4.42 30.60 6.79
CA VAL A 61 5.11 29.36 6.39
C VAL A 61 5.03 29.15 4.89
N LEU A 62 3.87 29.35 4.26
CA LEU A 62 3.73 29.18 2.81
C LEU A 62 4.60 30.18 2.02
N GLU A 63 4.73 31.41 2.52
CA GLU A 63 5.65 32.41 1.97
C GLU A 63 7.13 32.05 2.22
N GLU A 64 7.47 31.46 3.36
CA GLU A 64 8.83 30.95 3.68
C GLU A 64 9.28 29.90 2.66
N PHE A 65 8.36 29.04 2.21
CA PHE A 65 8.61 28.01 1.20
C PHE A 65 8.37 28.48 -0.27
N ASP A 66 8.06 29.76 -0.49
CA ASP A 66 7.72 30.35 -1.81
C ASP A 66 6.63 29.57 -2.58
N LEU A 67 5.63 29.07 -1.85
CA LEU A 67 4.55 28.26 -2.40
C LEU A 67 3.43 29.12 -2.97
N ASP A 68 2.89 28.71 -4.12
CA ASP A 68 1.66 29.30 -4.64
C ASP A 68 0.46 28.75 -3.85
N TYR A 69 -0.43 29.63 -3.37
CA TYR A 69 -1.60 29.22 -2.61
C TYR A 69 -2.84 30.02 -2.99
N VAL A 70 -4.01 29.42 -2.74
CA VAL A 70 -5.32 30.04 -2.91
C VAL A 70 -6.04 30.03 -1.57
N VAL A 71 -6.47 31.20 -1.12
CA VAL A 71 -7.27 31.35 0.10
C VAL A 71 -8.74 31.46 -0.28
N SER A 72 -9.59 30.74 0.45
CA SER A 72 -11.04 30.85 0.37
C SER A 72 -11.59 31.11 1.78
N ASP A 73 -12.20 32.27 1.98
CA ASP A 73 -12.87 32.58 3.25
C ASP A 73 -14.12 31.73 3.41
N GLN A 74 -14.31 31.14 4.60
CA GLN A 74 -15.55 30.43 4.91
C GLN A 74 -16.59 31.44 5.41
N THR A 75 -17.68 31.58 4.66
CA THR A 75 -18.77 32.51 5.04
C THR A 75 -19.77 31.90 6.02
N ASP A 76 -19.77 30.57 6.20
CA ASP A 76 -20.64 29.84 7.14
C ASP A 76 -19.93 28.56 7.67
N GLY A 77 -19.66 28.49 8.98
CA GLY A 77 -19.00 27.34 9.64
C GLY A 77 -18.22 27.72 10.91
N ASP A 78 -17.67 26.72 11.61
CA ASP A 78 -16.77 26.89 12.79
C ASP A 78 -15.31 27.17 12.38
N GLY A 79 -14.99 27.13 11.08
CA GLY A 79 -13.66 27.40 10.53
C GLY A 79 -13.53 28.82 9.99
N SER A 80 -12.32 29.38 10.04
CA SER A 80 -12.02 30.77 9.66
C SER A 80 -11.65 30.93 8.19
N ALA A 81 -10.87 30.00 7.63
CA ALA A 81 -10.42 30.04 6.24
C ALA A 81 -10.00 28.66 5.72
N VAL A 82 -9.96 28.51 4.41
CA VAL A 82 -9.42 27.33 3.71
C VAL A 82 -8.31 27.77 2.80
N ILE A 83 -7.11 27.19 2.95
CA ILE A 83 -5.96 27.47 2.11
C ILE A 83 -5.60 26.23 1.29
N ARG A 84 -5.51 26.36 -0.02
CA ARG A 84 -5.14 25.28 -0.95
C ARG A 84 -3.84 25.61 -1.66
N PHE A 85 -2.90 24.67 -1.71
CA PHE A 85 -1.61 24.84 -2.37
C PHE A 85 -1.08 23.51 -2.91
N PRO A 86 -0.45 23.50 -4.10
CA PRO A 86 0.27 22.33 -4.59
C PRO A 86 1.66 22.25 -3.93
N LEU A 87 2.11 21.03 -3.67
CA LEU A 87 3.40 20.77 -3.02
C LEU A 87 3.99 19.43 -3.49
N PRO A 88 5.29 19.32 -3.79
CA PRO A 88 5.90 18.01 -4.04
C PRO A 88 5.71 17.05 -2.87
N ALA A 89 5.47 15.77 -3.15
CA ALA A 89 5.19 14.76 -2.15
C ALA A 89 6.30 14.65 -1.08
N GLU A 90 7.56 14.85 -1.48
CA GLU A 90 8.74 14.84 -0.61
C GLU A 90 8.81 16.07 0.33
N THR A 91 8.20 17.20 -0.05
CA THR A 91 8.22 18.44 0.74
C THR A 91 7.05 18.55 1.73
N VAL A 92 6.03 17.69 1.59
CA VAL A 92 4.85 17.67 2.48
C VAL A 92 5.25 17.57 3.95
N GLU A 93 6.21 16.70 4.27
CA GLU A 93 6.66 16.50 5.66
C GLU A 93 7.33 17.76 6.22
N HIS A 94 8.17 18.45 5.43
CA HIS A 94 8.83 19.69 5.86
C HIS A 94 7.84 20.82 6.20
N VAL A 95 6.78 20.96 5.42
CA VAL A 95 5.72 21.96 5.69
C VAL A 95 4.92 21.56 6.95
N GLN A 96 4.60 20.29 7.12
CA GLN A 96 3.91 19.78 8.31
C GLN A 96 4.74 19.96 9.60
N ASP A 97 6.03 19.61 9.56
CA ASP A 97 6.95 19.77 10.69
C ASP A 97 7.06 21.24 11.09
N ARG A 98 6.98 22.17 10.12
CA ARG A 98 6.98 23.60 10.40
C ARG A 98 5.71 24.05 11.13
N PHE A 99 4.54 23.53 10.75
CA PHE A 99 3.29 23.78 11.46
C PHE A 99 3.33 23.23 12.90
N GLU A 100 3.86 22.02 13.10
CA GLU A 100 4.04 21.41 14.43
C GLU A 100 5.02 22.24 15.28
N ALA A 101 6.13 22.69 14.70
CA ALA A 101 7.13 23.50 15.39
C ALA A 101 6.59 24.86 15.86
N LEU A 102 5.56 25.38 15.20
CA LEU A 102 4.84 26.60 15.59
C LEU A 102 3.69 26.30 16.57
N GLY A 103 3.33 25.02 16.78
CA GLY A 103 2.26 24.60 17.67
C GLY A 103 0.87 24.98 17.17
N ILE A 104 0.69 25.11 15.85
CA ILE A 104 -0.60 25.45 15.23
C ILE A 104 -1.33 24.23 14.67
N ASP A 105 -0.68 23.08 14.60
CA ASP A 105 -1.21 21.84 14.04
C ASP A 105 -2.53 21.39 14.69
N ASP A 106 -2.70 21.58 16.00
CA ASP A 106 -3.95 21.28 16.73
C ASP A 106 -5.17 22.10 16.25
N GLY A 107 -4.93 23.27 15.64
CA GLY A 107 -5.96 24.17 15.10
C GLY A 107 -6.17 24.02 13.59
N LEU A 108 -5.52 23.07 12.94
CA LEU A 108 -5.55 22.85 11.50
C LEU A 108 -6.16 21.50 11.17
N TYR A 109 -6.96 21.47 10.10
CA TYR A 109 -7.36 20.22 9.47
C TYR A 109 -6.73 20.15 8.08
N THR A 110 -5.75 19.27 7.91
CA THR A 110 -5.00 19.11 6.66
C THR A 110 -5.52 17.93 5.86
N VAL A 111 -5.87 18.17 4.60
CA VAL A 111 -6.25 17.18 3.60
C VAL A 111 -5.15 17.15 2.56
N ILE A 112 -4.58 15.96 2.32
CA ILE A 112 -3.58 15.73 1.27
C ILE A 112 -4.25 14.89 0.19
N VAL A 113 -4.31 15.42 -1.02
CA VAL A 113 -4.88 14.74 -2.19
C VAL A 113 -3.76 14.41 -3.16
N ASP A 114 -3.76 13.17 -3.65
CA ASP A 114 -2.92 12.66 -4.75
C ASP A 114 -3.70 12.87 -6.07
N PRO A 115 -3.38 13.92 -6.85
CA PRO A 115 -4.15 14.28 -8.04
C PRO A 115 -3.74 13.41 -9.24
N GLU A 116 -4.72 13.01 -10.05
CA GLU A 116 -4.45 12.17 -11.23
C GLU A 116 -3.60 12.89 -12.29
N VAL A 117 -3.83 14.20 -12.49
CA VAL A 117 -3.05 15.07 -13.38
C VAL A 117 -3.04 16.49 -12.83
N ILE A 118 -1.89 17.15 -12.83
CA ILE A 118 -1.77 18.60 -12.60
C ILE A 118 -1.30 19.26 -13.91
N ILE A 119 -2.04 20.28 -14.33
CA ILE A 119 -1.74 21.10 -15.50
C ILE A 119 -1.58 22.54 -15.04
N SER A 120 -0.42 23.14 -15.27
CA SER A 120 -0.18 24.54 -14.92
C SER A 120 1.03 25.12 -15.64
N ASP A 121 0.80 26.21 -16.36
CA ASP A 121 1.84 26.99 -17.04
C ASP A 121 2.73 27.77 -16.04
N ARG A 122 2.35 27.79 -14.75
CA ARG A 122 3.07 28.53 -13.69
C ARG A 122 4.19 27.72 -13.03
N PHE A 123 4.27 26.42 -13.29
CA PHE A 123 5.34 25.57 -12.74
C PHE A 123 6.65 25.67 -13.53
N ASP A 124 6.62 26.23 -14.74
CA ASP A 124 7.70 26.24 -15.74
C ASP A 124 8.91 27.15 -15.38
N GLY A 125 9.09 27.46 -14.09
CA GLY A 125 10.21 28.25 -13.55
C GLY A 125 10.57 27.99 -12.09
N LYS A 126 9.83 27.12 -11.37
CA LYS A 126 10.10 26.78 -9.96
C LYS A 126 10.73 25.38 -9.76
N ALA A 127 10.98 24.63 -10.84
CA ALA A 127 11.63 23.31 -10.78
C ALA A 127 13.01 23.33 -10.07
N GLU A 128 13.78 24.42 -10.20
CA GLU A 128 15.05 24.58 -9.48
C GLU A 128 14.86 24.80 -7.96
N LEU A 129 13.74 25.40 -7.53
CA LEU A 129 13.45 25.67 -6.12
C LEU A 129 13.03 24.39 -5.38
N TYR A 130 12.24 23.53 -6.04
CA TYR A 130 11.93 22.19 -5.52
C TYR A 130 13.16 21.27 -5.49
N HIS A 131 14.13 21.51 -6.38
CA HIS A 131 15.44 20.84 -6.30
C HIS A 131 16.33 21.31 -5.15
N GLU A 132 16.14 22.51 -4.59
CA GLU A 132 16.94 23.02 -3.46
C GLU A 132 16.52 22.42 -2.12
N VAL A 133 15.27 21.92 -2.02
CA VAL A 133 14.77 21.09 -0.91
C VAL A 133 15.17 19.61 -1.08
N LYS A 134 16.16 19.28 -1.93
CA LYS A 134 16.80 17.96 -1.96
C LYS A 134 17.75 17.76 -0.78
N GLY A 135 17.22 17.85 0.43
CA GLY A 135 17.87 17.39 1.65
C GLY A 135 17.67 15.89 1.80
N LEU A 136 18.68 15.09 1.41
CA LEU A 136 18.78 13.65 1.65
C LEU A 136 17.84 12.72 0.83
N GLY A 137 17.98 12.73 -0.49
CA GLY A 137 18.11 11.49 -1.27
C GLY A 137 16.92 10.51 -1.38
N TYR A 138 15.70 10.87 -0.99
CA TYR A 138 14.55 9.98 -1.13
C TYR A 138 13.34 10.67 -1.78
N GLN A 139 13.00 10.25 -3.02
CA GLN A 139 11.75 10.58 -3.71
C GLN A 139 10.58 9.78 -3.12
N GLY A 140 10.28 10.03 -1.85
CA GLY A 140 9.27 9.30 -1.09
C GLY A 140 8.09 10.16 -0.67
N ILE A 141 6.96 9.51 -0.43
CA ILE A 141 5.79 10.14 0.18
C ILE A 141 6.04 10.44 1.66
N SER A 142 5.35 11.44 2.22
CA SER A 142 5.44 11.79 3.65
C SER A 142 5.00 10.64 4.58
N ARG A 143 5.45 10.65 5.85
CA ARG A 143 5.00 9.68 6.88
C ARG A 143 3.48 9.65 7.06
N THR A 144 2.84 10.81 7.04
CA THR A 144 1.38 10.94 7.16
C THR A 144 0.66 10.30 5.97
N GLU A 145 1.16 10.54 4.75
CA GLU A 145 0.64 9.90 3.55
C GLU A 145 0.87 8.38 3.56
N LEU A 146 2.04 7.93 4.02
CA LEU A 146 2.36 6.51 4.18
C LEU A 146 1.37 5.82 5.13
N GLN A 147 1.08 6.44 6.27
CA GLN A 147 0.10 5.94 7.24
C GLN A 147 -1.32 5.92 6.65
N GLY A 148 -1.72 6.97 5.93
CA GLY A 148 -3.01 7.05 5.23
C GLY A 148 -3.18 5.94 4.20
N LYS A 149 -2.26 5.86 3.22
CA LYS A 149 -2.24 4.81 2.19
C LYS A 149 -2.25 3.40 2.81
N THR A 150 -1.54 3.21 3.92
CA THR A 150 -1.52 1.93 4.63
C THR A 150 -2.85 1.60 5.31
N ALA A 151 -3.51 2.59 5.90
CA ALA A 151 -4.81 2.40 6.53
C ALA A 151 -5.89 2.01 5.51
N ASP A 152 -5.81 2.54 4.28
CA ASP A 152 -6.70 2.20 3.17
C ASP A 152 -6.55 0.75 2.70
N LEU A 153 -5.36 0.14 2.90
CA LEU A 153 -5.14 -1.28 2.62
C LEU A 153 -5.79 -2.21 3.65
N LEU A 154 -6.36 -1.69 4.75
CA LEU A 154 -7.08 -2.47 5.75
C LEU A 154 -8.60 -2.36 5.52
N PRO A 155 -9.20 -3.25 4.70
CA PRO A 155 -10.64 -3.24 4.50
C PRO A 155 -11.39 -3.57 5.80
N ASP A 156 -12.72 -3.48 5.76
CA ASP A 156 -13.56 -3.94 6.87
C ASP A 156 -13.19 -5.37 7.29
N LEU A 157 -13.05 -5.58 8.60
CA LEU A 157 -12.58 -6.85 9.16
C LEU A 157 -13.45 -8.04 8.68
N SER A 158 -14.76 -7.84 8.54
CA SER A 158 -15.69 -8.86 8.04
C SER A 158 -15.39 -9.25 6.59
N ILE A 159 -15.17 -8.26 5.72
CA ILE A 159 -14.84 -8.48 4.30
C ILE A 159 -13.47 -9.15 4.20
N TYR A 160 -12.48 -8.64 4.94
CA TYR A 160 -11.14 -9.22 5.02
C TYR A 160 -11.18 -10.72 5.39
N VAL A 161 -11.91 -11.07 6.46
CA VAL A 161 -12.03 -12.46 6.92
C VAL A 161 -12.77 -13.31 5.90
N LEU A 162 -13.86 -12.80 5.30
CA LEU A 162 -14.62 -13.53 4.31
C LEU A 162 -13.78 -13.85 3.06
N LEU A 163 -13.04 -12.87 2.53
CA LEU A 163 -12.15 -13.08 1.38
C LEU A 163 -11.02 -14.05 1.72
N THR A 164 -10.45 -13.96 2.92
CA THR A 164 -9.42 -14.89 3.39
C THR A 164 -9.94 -16.32 3.52
N VAL A 165 -11.17 -16.49 4.03
CA VAL A 165 -11.86 -17.78 4.12
C VAL A 165 -12.11 -18.37 2.73
N ILE A 166 -12.65 -17.57 1.81
CA ILE A 166 -12.90 -18.01 0.42
C ILE A 166 -11.59 -18.41 -0.24
N SER A 167 -10.56 -17.58 -0.14
CA SER A 167 -9.23 -17.87 -0.66
C SER A 167 -8.67 -19.18 -0.11
N ALA A 168 -8.72 -19.40 1.21
CA ALA A 168 -8.20 -20.62 1.83
C ALA A 168 -8.96 -21.88 1.37
N VAL A 169 -10.28 -21.80 1.20
CA VAL A 169 -11.09 -22.89 0.63
C VAL A 169 -10.66 -23.19 -0.82
N VAL A 170 -10.52 -22.16 -1.66
CA VAL A 170 -10.06 -22.31 -3.05
C VAL A 170 -8.63 -22.85 -3.11
N ALA A 171 -7.75 -22.41 -2.22
CA ALA A 171 -6.38 -22.91 -2.10
C ALA A 171 -6.37 -24.40 -1.75
N THR A 172 -7.20 -24.80 -0.78
CA THR A 172 -7.38 -26.20 -0.37
C THR A 172 -7.88 -27.05 -1.54
N ALA A 173 -8.86 -26.56 -2.29
CA ALA A 173 -9.31 -27.21 -3.52
C ALA A 173 -8.19 -27.30 -4.56
N GLY A 174 -7.39 -26.24 -4.72
CA GLY A 174 -6.24 -26.21 -5.63
C GLY A 174 -5.18 -27.26 -5.29
N VAL A 175 -4.88 -27.44 -3.99
CA VAL A 175 -4.01 -28.53 -3.50
C VAL A 175 -4.60 -29.89 -3.85
N LEU A 176 -5.87 -30.13 -3.49
CA LEU A 176 -6.52 -31.43 -3.71
C LEU A 176 -6.68 -31.79 -5.20
N LEU A 177 -6.85 -30.79 -6.06
CA LEU A 177 -6.91 -30.95 -7.51
C LEU A 177 -5.52 -30.99 -8.17
N ASN A 178 -4.45 -30.76 -7.42
CA ASN A 178 -3.09 -30.55 -7.94
C ASN A 178 -3.05 -29.53 -9.11
N SER A 179 -3.76 -28.41 -8.95
CA SER A 179 -3.92 -27.39 -10.01
C SER A 179 -3.25 -26.08 -9.62
N ILE A 180 -2.11 -25.80 -10.25
CA ILE A 180 -1.36 -24.54 -10.08
C ILE A 180 -2.24 -23.34 -10.43
N GLY A 181 -3.08 -23.44 -11.46
CA GLY A 181 -3.98 -22.35 -11.85
C GLY A 181 -5.00 -21.99 -10.77
N VAL A 182 -5.58 -22.98 -10.09
CA VAL A 182 -6.50 -22.76 -8.97
C VAL A 182 -5.76 -22.21 -7.74
N LEU A 183 -4.54 -22.70 -7.48
CA LEU A 183 -3.68 -22.15 -6.43
C LEU A 183 -3.36 -20.67 -6.67
N ILE A 184 -2.96 -20.29 -7.89
CA ILE A 184 -2.71 -18.89 -8.24
C ILE A 184 -3.98 -18.06 -8.09
N GLY A 185 -5.12 -18.56 -8.60
CA GLY A 185 -6.42 -17.90 -8.44
C GLY A 185 -6.79 -17.66 -6.96
N SER A 186 -6.47 -18.60 -6.07
CA SER A 186 -6.69 -18.42 -4.64
C SER A 186 -5.86 -17.29 -4.03
N MET A 187 -4.62 -17.10 -4.49
CA MET A 187 -3.71 -16.06 -3.98
C MET A 187 -4.23 -14.66 -4.33
N VAL A 188 -4.78 -14.47 -5.53
CA VAL A 188 -5.31 -13.19 -6.00
C VAL A 188 -6.54 -12.73 -5.18
N ILE A 189 -7.29 -13.66 -4.60
CA ILE A 189 -8.49 -13.35 -3.80
C ILE A 189 -8.12 -12.78 -2.43
N ALA A 190 -6.97 -13.17 -1.84
CA ALA A 190 -6.67 -12.90 -0.45
C ALA A 190 -6.08 -11.49 -0.23
N PRO A 191 -6.72 -10.61 0.56
CA PRO A 191 -6.24 -9.26 0.83
C PRO A 191 -5.18 -9.25 1.96
N LEU A 192 -4.12 -10.06 1.84
CA LEU A 192 -3.13 -10.23 2.91
C LEU A 192 -2.09 -9.11 3.00
N ILE A 193 -1.94 -8.30 1.96
CA ILE A 193 -0.91 -7.25 1.93
C ILE A 193 -1.13 -6.19 2.99
N GLY A 194 -2.37 -5.71 3.15
CA GLY A 194 -2.69 -4.61 4.05
C GLY A 194 -2.26 -4.85 5.49
N PRO A 195 -2.72 -5.94 6.14
CA PRO A 195 -2.30 -6.24 7.51
C PRO A 195 -0.80 -6.40 7.71
N ILE A 196 -0.08 -6.94 6.71
CA ILE A 196 1.36 -7.19 6.81
C ILE A 196 2.14 -5.88 6.70
N VAL A 197 1.79 -5.06 5.71
CA VAL A 197 2.40 -3.75 5.48
C VAL A 197 2.04 -2.80 6.62
N ALA A 198 0.80 -2.84 7.12
CA ALA A 198 0.37 -2.06 8.28
C ALA A 198 1.15 -2.38 9.55
N THR A 199 1.49 -3.65 9.79
CA THR A 199 2.38 -4.02 10.90
C THR A 199 3.80 -3.48 10.71
N ALA A 200 4.31 -3.44 9.48
CA ALA A 200 5.62 -2.89 9.18
C ALA A 200 5.66 -1.36 9.37
N VAL A 201 4.72 -0.64 8.76
CA VAL A 201 4.60 0.83 8.85
C VAL A 201 4.41 1.26 10.29
N SER A 202 3.43 0.68 11.01
CA SER A 202 3.18 0.98 12.43
C SER A 202 4.37 0.71 13.35
N THR A 203 5.26 -0.22 12.96
CA THR A 203 6.51 -0.48 13.68
C THR A 203 7.56 0.59 13.47
N VAL A 204 7.66 1.14 12.26
CA VAL A 204 8.66 2.16 11.93
C VAL A 204 8.23 3.54 12.43
N VAL A 205 6.95 3.89 12.27
CA VAL A 205 6.39 5.17 12.72
C VAL A 205 5.91 5.15 14.19
N ASN A 206 6.04 4.01 14.87
CA ASN A 206 5.65 3.82 16.28
C ASN A 206 4.17 4.13 16.59
N ASP A 207 3.25 3.69 15.71
CA ASP A 207 1.80 3.73 15.93
C ASP A 207 1.32 2.41 16.56
N ASP A 208 1.18 2.38 17.88
CA ASP A 208 0.75 1.18 18.61
C ASP A 208 -0.70 0.78 18.28
N ARG A 209 -1.59 1.73 17.97
CA ARG A 209 -2.99 1.44 17.65
C ARG A 209 -3.11 0.73 16.30
N LEU A 210 -2.38 1.21 15.29
CA LEU A 210 -2.30 0.56 13.98
C LEU A 210 -1.59 -0.79 14.07
N PHE A 211 -0.56 -0.91 14.92
CA PHE A 211 0.13 -2.18 15.17
C PHE A 211 -0.83 -3.22 15.75
N GLU A 212 -1.56 -2.91 16.82
CA GLU A 212 -2.52 -3.83 17.43
C GLU A 212 -3.64 -4.22 16.45
N LYS A 213 -4.17 -3.24 15.71
CA LYS A 213 -5.20 -3.47 14.68
C LYS A 213 -4.69 -4.43 13.61
N SER A 214 -3.51 -4.18 13.04
CA SER A 214 -2.94 -5.00 11.96
C SER A 214 -2.60 -6.42 12.40
N VAL A 215 -2.04 -6.60 13.61
CA VAL A 215 -1.80 -7.94 14.19
C VAL A 215 -3.12 -8.69 14.40
N LYS A 216 -4.17 -8.01 14.89
CA LYS A 216 -5.50 -8.62 15.05
C LYS A 216 -6.06 -9.12 13.71
N TYR A 217 -5.89 -8.36 12.63
CA TYR A 217 -6.28 -8.80 11.29
C TYR A 217 -5.51 -10.06 10.88
N GLN A 218 -4.19 -10.10 11.04
CA GLN A 218 -3.39 -11.28 10.69
C GLN A 218 -3.81 -12.51 11.49
N LEU A 219 -4.05 -12.38 12.79
CA LEU A 219 -4.46 -13.49 13.65
C LEU A 219 -5.86 -14.00 13.29
N ILE A 220 -6.85 -13.12 13.15
CA ILE A 220 -8.23 -13.53 12.83
C ILE A 220 -8.32 -14.08 11.41
N GLY A 221 -7.67 -13.43 10.44
CA GLY A 221 -7.62 -13.88 9.05
C GLY A 221 -6.91 -15.21 8.90
N GLY A 222 -5.72 -15.35 9.49
CA GLY A 222 -4.96 -16.60 9.48
C GLY A 222 -5.71 -17.75 10.15
N ALA A 223 -6.30 -17.51 11.32
CA ALA A 223 -7.11 -18.50 12.01
C ALA A 223 -8.38 -18.87 11.22
N GLY A 224 -9.08 -17.90 10.64
CA GLY A 224 -10.26 -18.12 9.80
C GLY A 224 -9.93 -18.89 8.52
N GLY A 225 -8.84 -18.52 7.85
CA GLY A 225 -8.31 -19.23 6.67
C GLY A 225 -7.93 -20.67 6.99
N LEU A 226 -7.18 -20.90 8.07
CA LEU A 226 -6.82 -22.25 8.48
C LEU A 226 -8.05 -23.08 8.89
N ALA A 227 -8.95 -22.52 9.70
CA ALA A 227 -10.15 -23.21 10.13
C ALA A 227 -11.07 -23.59 8.95
N SER A 228 -11.25 -22.69 7.99
CA SER A 228 -12.05 -22.94 6.79
C SER A 228 -11.38 -23.96 5.86
N SER A 229 -10.06 -23.90 5.71
CA SER A 229 -9.29 -24.92 5.00
C SER A 229 -9.44 -26.31 5.63
N ILE A 230 -9.29 -26.42 6.96
CA ILE A 230 -9.50 -27.67 7.70
C ILE A 230 -10.94 -28.18 7.51
N ALA A 231 -11.92 -27.30 7.68
CA ALA A 231 -13.34 -27.67 7.55
C ALA A 231 -13.64 -28.19 6.14
N PHE A 232 -13.20 -27.48 5.10
CA PHE A 232 -13.41 -27.90 3.71
C PHE A 232 -12.67 -29.21 3.40
N ALA A 233 -11.39 -29.33 3.75
CA ALA A 233 -10.62 -30.54 3.55
C ALA A 233 -11.26 -31.75 4.27
N THR A 234 -11.79 -31.55 5.47
CA THR A 234 -12.49 -32.59 6.24
C THR A 234 -13.78 -33.01 5.54
N VAL A 235 -14.58 -32.06 5.06
CA VAL A 235 -15.79 -32.36 4.28
C VAL A 235 -15.44 -33.18 3.04
N ILE A 236 -14.39 -32.80 2.30
CA ILE A 236 -13.94 -33.54 1.12
C ILE A 236 -13.47 -34.95 1.48
N ARG A 237 -12.68 -35.10 2.55
CA ARG A 237 -12.20 -36.41 3.04
C ARG A 237 -13.35 -37.39 3.33
N PHE A 238 -14.43 -36.91 3.94
CA PHE A 238 -15.59 -37.74 4.27
C PHE A 238 -16.63 -37.82 3.15
N SER A 239 -16.50 -37.00 2.11
CA SER A 239 -17.33 -37.11 0.92
C SER A 239 -16.83 -38.24 0.02
N SER A 240 -17.74 -38.89 -0.70
CA SER A 240 -17.37 -39.89 -1.74
C SER A 240 -16.70 -39.27 -2.98
N LEU A 241 -16.27 -38.01 -2.92
CA LEU A 241 -15.68 -37.28 -4.04
C LEU A 241 -14.19 -37.61 -4.24
N VAL A 242 -13.51 -38.16 -3.23
CA VAL A 242 -12.10 -38.56 -3.30
C VAL A 242 -11.98 -40.06 -2.98
N SER A 243 -11.26 -40.80 -3.80
CA SER A 243 -11.05 -42.24 -3.58
C SER A 243 -10.31 -42.48 -2.25
N PRO A 244 -10.73 -43.45 -1.41
CA PRO A 244 -10.00 -43.83 -0.20
C PRO A 244 -8.57 -44.34 -0.47
N SER A 245 -8.27 -44.72 -1.71
CA SER A 245 -6.95 -45.19 -2.17
C SER A 245 -6.04 -44.07 -2.71
N PHE A 246 -6.42 -42.81 -2.55
CA PHE A 246 -5.59 -41.67 -2.97
C PHE A 246 -4.43 -41.51 -1.99
N GLU A 247 -3.19 -41.68 -2.47
CA GLU A 247 -1.98 -41.45 -1.66
C GLU A 247 -1.77 -39.95 -1.45
N ILE A 248 -2.59 -39.37 -0.56
CA ILE A 248 -2.55 -37.95 -0.23
C ILE A 248 -1.15 -37.54 0.23
N SER A 249 -0.44 -38.46 0.90
CA SER A 249 0.86 -38.22 1.51
C SER A 249 1.94 -37.99 0.43
N GLU A 250 1.85 -38.64 -0.73
CA GLU A 250 2.72 -38.35 -1.87
C GLU A 250 2.35 -37.04 -2.56
N LEU A 251 1.05 -36.78 -2.76
CA LEU A 251 0.58 -35.53 -3.36
C LEU A 251 1.02 -34.32 -2.53
N LEU A 252 0.77 -34.34 -1.22
CA LEU A 252 1.12 -33.25 -0.32
C LEU A 252 2.63 -33.09 -0.16
N ARG A 253 3.40 -34.20 -0.23
CA ARG A 253 4.86 -34.12 -0.33
C ARG A 253 5.25 -33.40 -1.62
N LEU A 254 4.71 -33.77 -2.77
CA LEU A 254 5.03 -33.12 -4.03
C LEU A 254 4.62 -31.62 -4.04
N SER A 255 3.45 -31.29 -3.50
CA SER A 255 2.96 -29.91 -3.38
C SER A 255 3.80 -29.06 -2.42
N SER A 256 4.35 -29.65 -1.35
CA SER A 256 5.26 -28.98 -0.41
C SER A 256 6.71 -28.87 -0.90
N HIS A 257 7.06 -29.52 -2.02
CA HIS A 257 8.42 -29.54 -2.59
C HIS A 257 8.59 -28.64 -3.83
N THR A 258 7.62 -27.77 -4.13
CA THR A 258 7.67 -26.92 -5.34
C THR A 258 8.78 -25.85 -5.29
N ALA A 259 9.37 -25.57 -4.11
CA ALA A 259 10.62 -24.82 -3.96
C ALA A 259 11.35 -25.23 -2.67
N PRO A 260 12.70 -25.26 -2.64
CA PRO A 260 13.45 -25.35 -1.39
C PRO A 260 12.97 -24.26 -0.42
N ASN A 261 12.67 -24.63 0.82
CA ASN A 261 12.12 -23.71 1.82
C ASN A 261 12.98 -22.45 2.03
N THR A 262 14.29 -22.55 1.80
CA THR A 262 15.21 -21.40 1.83
C THR A 262 14.98 -20.41 0.68
N LEU A 263 14.56 -20.87 -0.50
CA LEU A 263 14.20 -19.99 -1.61
C LEU A 263 12.86 -19.28 -1.37
N LEU A 264 11.91 -19.94 -0.69
CA LEU A 264 10.67 -19.28 -0.27
C LEU A 264 10.94 -18.13 0.70
N LEU A 265 11.94 -18.27 1.59
CA LEU A 265 12.38 -17.19 2.45
C LEU A 265 12.95 -16.00 1.63
N VAL A 266 13.75 -16.27 0.60
CA VAL A 266 14.28 -15.21 -0.29
C VAL A 266 13.14 -14.48 -1.00
N VAL A 267 12.14 -15.21 -1.50
CA VAL A 267 10.94 -14.62 -2.12
C VAL A 267 10.16 -13.77 -1.12
N ALA A 268 9.95 -14.26 0.10
CA ALA A 268 9.26 -13.52 1.16
C ALA A 268 10.00 -12.23 1.54
N LEU A 269 11.33 -12.28 1.69
CA LEU A 269 12.14 -11.09 1.93
C LEU A 269 12.03 -10.10 0.75
N GLY A 270 12.17 -10.59 -0.48
CA GLY A 270 12.01 -9.79 -1.70
C GLY A 270 10.64 -9.11 -1.78
N ALA A 271 9.57 -9.80 -1.38
CA ALA A 271 8.23 -9.24 -1.32
C ALA A 271 8.08 -8.14 -0.29
N GLY A 272 8.73 -8.28 0.88
CA GLY A 272 8.77 -7.23 1.89
C GLY A 272 9.53 -5.99 1.40
N PHE A 273 10.69 -6.17 0.75
CA PHE A 273 11.44 -5.06 0.14
C PHE A 273 10.63 -4.35 -0.94
N ALA A 274 10.06 -5.10 -1.88
CA ALA A 274 9.25 -4.55 -2.95
C ALA A 274 7.99 -3.84 -2.43
N GLY A 275 7.34 -4.41 -1.40
CA GLY A 275 6.15 -3.82 -0.79
C GLY A 275 6.44 -2.52 -0.06
N ALA A 276 7.53 -2.46 0.70
CA ALA A 276 7.96 -1.23 1.34
C ALA A 276 8.28 -0.15 0.30
N LEU A 277 9.10 -0.48 -0.71
CA LEU A 277 9.50 0.46 -1.75
C LEU A 277 8.28 0.98 -2.52
N SER A 278 7.43 0.07 -3.02
CA SER A 278 6.21 0.43 -3.76
C SER A 278 5.29 1.34 -2.94
N LEU A 279 5.10 1.05 -1.66
CA LEU A 279 4.25 1.88 -0.81
C LEU A 279 4.86 3.27 -0.62
N SER A 280 6.17 3.34 -0.37
CA SER A 280 6.87 4.60 -0.10
C SER A 280 7.08 5.50 -1.33
N THR A 281 7.02 4.95 -2.55
CA THR A 281 7.14 5.72 -3.81
C THR A 281 5.80 5.93 -4.51
N GLY A 282 4.67 5.69 -3.84
CA GLY A 282 3.33 5.79 -4.47
C GLY A 282 3.06 4.79 -5.61
N GLY A 283 3.88 3.74 -5.73
CA GLY A 283 3.77 2.74 -6.80
C GLY A 283 2.67 1.68 -6.56
N THR A 284 2.39 0.88 -7.59
CA THR A 284 1.32 -0.14 -7.57
C THR A 284 1.64 -1.32 -6.64
N ILE A 285 0.86 -1.46 -5.57
CA ILE A 285 1.09 -2.46 -4.53
C ILE A 285 0.46 -3.84 -4.83
N ASP A 286 -0.44 -3.92 -5.83
CA ASP A 286 -1.25 -5.10 -6.13
C ASP A 286 -0.41 -6.34 -6.51
N LEU A 287 0.62 -6.16 -7.35
CA LEU A 287 1.49 -7.26 -7.76
C LEU A 287 2.31 -7.81 -6.59
N VAL A 288 2.75 -6.93 -5.69
CA VAL A 288 3.41 -7.35 -4.45
C VAL A 288 2.43 -8.13 -3.58
N GLY A 289 1.16 -7.71 -3.54
CA GLY A 289 0.11 -8.39 -2.80
C GLY A 289 -0.07 -9.84 -3.25
N VAL A 290 -0.07 -10.09 -4.57
CA VAL A 290 -0.12 -11.45 -5.12
C VAL A 290 1.10 -12.27 -4.68
N MET A 291 2.31 -11.69 -4.67
CA MET A 291 3.53 -12.39 -4.25
C MET A 291 3.52 -12.75 -2.76
N ILE A 292 3.04 -11.84 -1.89
CA ILE A 292 2.86 -12.11 -0.46
C ILE A 292 1.81 -13.21 -0.25
N ALA A 293 0.68 -13.14 -0.97
CA ALA A 293 -0.36 -14.16 -0.89
C ALA A 293 0.12 -15.52 -1.38
N ALA A 294 0.98 -15.56 -2.41
CA ALA A 294 1.60 -16.79 -2.91
C ALA A 294 2.47 -17.49 -1.85
N ALA A 295 3.08 -16.73 -0.95
CA ALA A 295 3.90 -17.27 0.12
C ALA A 295 3.09 -17.79 1.33
N LEU A 296 1.80 -17.41 1.46
CA LEU A 296 1.01 -17.65 2.68
C LEU A 296 -0.22 -18.54 2.44
N ILE A 297 -0.97 -18.30 1.37
CA ILE A 297 -2.26 -18.98 1.12
C ILE A 297 -2.09 -20.48 0.80
N PRO A 298 -1.17 -20.91 -0.10
CA PRO A 298 -1.01 -22.34 -0.36
C PRO A 298 -0.56 -23.14 0.87
N PRO A 299 0.44 -22.69 1.67
CA PRO A 299 0.80 -23.39 2.89
C PRO A 299 -0.36 -23.49 3.91
N ILE A 300 -1.23 -22.48 4.00
CA ILE A 300 -2.47 -22.59 4.81
C ILE A 300 -3.38 -23.71 4.27
N GLY A 301 -3.58 -23.77 2.95
CA GLY A 301 -4.33 -24.85 2.30
C GLY A 301 -3.73 -26.24 2.56
N ILE A 302 -2.41 -26.38 2.40
CA ILE A 302 -1.68 -27.64 2.67
C ILE A 302 -1.79 -28.02 4.15
N ALA A 303 -1.69 -27.05 5.07
CA ALA A 303 -1.88 -27.30 6.50
C ALA A 303 -3.28 -27.84 6.80
N GLY A 304 -4.33 -27.27 6.19
CA GLY A 304 -5.71 -27.76 6.40
C GLY A 304 -5.94 -29.16 5.85
N VAL A 305 -5.37 -29.49 4.68
CA VAL A 305 -5.38 -30.87 4.17
C VAL A 305 -4.58 -31.80 5.10
N GLY A 306 -3.41 -31.38 5.57
CA GLY A 306 -2.59 -32.15 6.51
C GLY A 306 -3.33 -32.49 7.81
N VAL A 307 -4.06 -31.52 8.38
CA VAL A 307 -4.90 -31.75 9.57
C VAL A 307 -6.03 -32.72 9.23
N ALA A 308 -6.73 -32.50 8.12
CA ALA A 308 -7.83 -33.35 7.70
C ALA A 308 -7.40 -34.79 7.46
N TRP A 309 -6.17 -35.07 7.01
CA TRP A 309 -5.64 -36.44 6.82
C TRP A 309 -4.76 -36.97 7.97
N LEU A 310 -4.65 -36.23 9.08
CA LEU A 310 -3.86 -36.60 10.27
C LEU A 310 -2.34 -36.73 10.01
N GLU A 311 -1.82 -35.97 9.04
CA GLU A 311 -0.41 -35.97 8.66
C GLU A 311 0.38 -34.88 9.40
N ALA A 312 0.77 -35.18 10.64
CA ALA A 312 1.37 -34.18 11.56
C ALA A 312 2.62 -33.49 11.00
N GLY A 313 3.48 -34.20 10.26
CA GLY A 313 4.68 -33.61 9.65
C GLY A 313 4.32 -32.51 8.62
N ILE A 314 3.28 -32.74 7.83
CA ILE A 314 2.81 -31.80 6.81
C ILE A 314 2.19 -30.56 7.46
N VAL A 315 1.42 -30.76 8.54
CA VAL A 315 0.84 -29.66 9.32
C VAL A 315 1.93 -28.76 9.89
N VAL A 316 2.88 -29.34 10.63
CA VAL A 316 3.94 -28.57 11.29
C VAL A 316 4.83 -27.87 10.26
N GLY A 317 5.22 -28.57 9.19
CA GLY A 317 6.04 -27.98 8.13
C GLY A 317 5.34 -26.82 7.43
N SER A 318 4.06 -26.97 7.07
CA SER A 318 3.31 -25.94 6.35
C SER A 318 3.05 -24.72 7.23
N LEU A 319 2.68 -24.91 8.51
CA LEU A 319 2.51 -23.82 9.46
C LEU A 319 3.83 -23.09 9.75
N ALA A 320 4.95 -23.82 9.83
CA ALA A 320 6.27 -23.21 9.97
C ALA A 320 6.61 -22.33 8.75
N VAL A 321 6.26 -22.75 7.54
CA VAL A 321 6.42 -21.93 6.32
C VAL A 321 5.55 -20.68 6.38
N VAL A 322 4.27 -20.79 6.78
CA VAL A 322 3.38 -19.61 6.94
C VAL A 322 3.99 -18.59 7.91
N VAL A 323 4.41 -19.06 9.09
CA VAL A 323 5.00 -18.19 10.13
C VAL A 323 6.31 -17.59 9.62
N MET A 324 7.20 -18.39 9.05
CA MET A 324 8.48 -17.91 8.52
C MET A 324 8.27 -16.81 7.46
N ASN A 325 7.40 -17.05 6.48
CA ASN A 325 7.17 -16.11 5.39
C ASN A 325 6.49 -14.83 5.88
N LEU A 326 5.48 -14.94 6.73
CA LEU A 326 4.78 -13.78 7.31
C LEU A 326 5.77 -12.85 8.00
N PHE A 327 6.58 -13.40 8.89
CA PHE A 327 7.55 -12.64 9.66
C PHE A 327 8.71 -12.13 8.80
N ALA A 328 9.13 -12.88 7.78
CA ALA A 328 10.18 -12.44 6.85
C ALA A 328 9.74 -11.24 5.99
N VAL A 329 8.51 -11.26 5.45
CA VAL A 329 7.95 -10.13 4.70
C VAL A 329 7.90 -8.89 5.61
N THR A 330 7.33 -9.01 6.82
CA THR A 330 7.26 -7.90 7.78
C THR A 330 8.66 -7.40 8.15
N PHE A 331 9.62 -8.29 8.41
CA PHE A 331 10.99 -7.92 8.73
C PHE A 331 11.65 -7.12 7.60
N ALA A 332 11.59 -7.62 6.37
CA ALA A 332 12.17 -6.92 5.22
C ALA A 332 11.51 -5.55 5.01
N ALA A 333 10.18 -5.46 5.15
CA ALA A 333 9.47 -4.19 5.05
C ALA A 333 9.88 -3.18 6.14
N VAL A 334 10.00 -3.62 7.40
CA VAL A 334 10.45 -2.77 8.52
C VAL A 334 11.87 -2.24 8.27
N ILE A 335 12.79 -3.11 7.86
CA ILE A 335 14.19 -2.71 7.58
C ILE A 335 14.25 -1.73 6.41
N SER A 336 13.44 -1.96 5.37
CA SER A 336 13.36 -1.07 4.20
C SER A 336 12.88 0.31 4.61
N LEU A 337 11.70 0.40 5.22
CA LEU A 337 11.11 1.68 5.63
C LEU A 337 12.01 2.43 6.62
N TRP A 338 12.67 1.72 7.53
CA TRP A 338 13.65 2.33 8.43
C TRP A 338 14.86 2.90 7.67
N TYR A 339 15.39 2.15 6.70
CA TYR A 339 16.51 2.62 5.87
C TYR A 339 16.13 3.82 5.01
N LEU A 340 14.87 3.90 4.60
CA LEU A 340 14.29 4.99 3.83
C LEU A 340 13.99 6.25 4.67
N GLY A 341 14.28 6.26 5.98
CA GLY A 341 14.14 7.45 6.82
C GLY A 341 12.76 7.69 7.43
N TYR A 342 11.83 6.72 7.35
CA TYR A 342 10.49 6.83 7.94
C TYR A 342 10.44 6.76 9.48
N HIS A 343 11.58 6.89 10.16
CA HIS A 343 11.68 6.90 11.62
C HIS A 343 11.43 8.31 12.19
N PRO A 344 10.87 8.48 13.40
CA PRO A 344 10.61 9.82 13.98
C PRO A 344 11.85 10.73 14.00
N GLU A 345 11.71 12.06 13.95
CA GLU A 345 12.87 12.98 13.85
C GLU A 345 13.41 13.46 15.20
N SER A 346 12.54 13.61 16.20
CA SER A 346 12.97 14.16 17.49
C SER A 346 13.91 13.20 18.22
N LEU A 347 15.00 13.71 18.81
CA LEU A 347 16.03 12.87 19.46
C LEU A 347 15.47 11.96 20.58
N GLU A 348 14.42 12.41 21.27
CA GLU A 348 13.75 11.63 22.31
C GLU A 348 12.82 10.55 21.74
N ALA A 349 12.06 10.88 20.68
CA ALA A 349 11.23 9.92 19.97
C ALA A 349 12.11 8.89 19.23
N LEU A 350 13.23 9.30 18.63
CA LEU A 350 14.22 8.43 17.99
C LEU A 350 14.75 7.35 18.92
N ARG A 351 15.17 7.71 20.14
CA ARG A 351 15.69 6.72 21.10
C ARG A 351 14.61 5.72 21.50
N ARG A 352 13.38 6.19 21.70
CA ARG A 352 12.24 5.34 22.09
C ARG A 352 11.83 4.42 20.93
N ALA A 353 11.61 5.00 19.75
CA ALA A 353 11.27 4.29 18.52
C ALA A 353 12.35 3.28 18.14
N ARG A 354 13.63 3.64 18.19
CA ARG A 354 14.73 2.71 17.92
C ARG A 354 14.76 1.54 18.89
N ARG A 355 14.49 1.77 20.19
CA ARG A 355 14.44 0.67 21.18
C ARG A 355 13.26 -0.26 20.93
N VAL A 356 12.08 0.30 20.65
CA VAL A 356 10.87 -0.47 20.30
C VAL A 356 11.10 -1.26 19.02
N MET A 357 11.60 -0.60 17.97
CA MET A 357 11.94 -1.18 16.68
C MET A 357 12.97 -2.30 16.83
N LEU A 358 14.08 -2.10 17.55
CA LEU A 358 15.06 -3.15 17.82
C LEU A 358 14.43 -4.34 18.57
N THR A 359 13.57 -4.09 19.55
CA THR A 359 12.88 -5.16 20.27
C THR A 359 11.98 -5.96 19.34
N ARG A 360 11.17 -5.28 18.51
CA ARG A 360 10.29 -5.91 17.52
C ARG A 360 11.09 -6.68 16.47
N VAL A 361 12.19 -6.12 15.96
CA VAL A 361 13.09 -6.77 15.00
C VAL A 361 13.74 -8.02 15.60
N VAL A 362 14.22 -7.96 16.84
CA VAL A 362 14.78 -9.14 17.53
C VAL A 362 13.72 -10.23 17.68
N ILE A 363 12.48 -9.86 18.03
CA ILE A 363 11.36 -10.81 18.08
C ILE A 363 11.11 -11.42 16.69
N LEU A 364 11.06 -10.61 15.62
CA LEU A 364 10.86 -11.10 14.26
C LEU A 364 11.95 -12.10 13.85
N ILE A 365 13.23 -11.75 14.06
CA ILE A 365 14.37 -12.64 13.75
C ILE A 365 14.30 -13.93 14.58
N THR A 366 13.95 -13.83 15.86
CA THR A 366 13.82 -15.00 16.74
C THR A 366 12.72 -15.93 16.26
N VAL A 367 11.56 -15.41 15.87
CA VAL A 367 10.45 -16.21 15.34
C VAL A 367 10.82 -16.85 14.00
N ILE A 368 11.49 -16.12 13.11
CA ILE A 368 11.98 -16.66 11.83
C ILE A 368 12.98 -17.80 12.09
N ALA A 369 13.94 -17.62 12.99
CA ALA A 369 14.92 -18.64 13.34
C ALA A 369 14.26 -19.89 13.93
N ILE A 370 13.30 -19.73 14.85
CA ILE A 370 12.53 -20.84 15.41
C ILE A 370 11.77 -21.57 14.30
N ALA A 371 11.04 -20.86 13.45
CA ALA A 371 10.30 -21.46 12.34
C ALA A 371 11.22 -22.21 11.36
N ALA A 372 12.39 -21.64 11.04
CA ALA A 372 13.40 -22.28 10.20
C ALA A 372 13.98 -23.55 10.84
N THR A 373 14.23 -23.56 12.16
CA THR A 373 14.72 -24.75 12.87
C THR A 373 13.67 -25.86 12.91
N VAL A 374 12.39 -25.52 13.14
CA VAL A 374 11.28 -26.48 13.08
C VAL A 374 11.18 -27.08 11.69
N LEU A 375 11.28 -26.24 10.66
CA LEU A 375 11.18 -26.67 9.28
C LEU A 375 12.34 -27.59 8.87
N ALA A 376 13.56 -27.29 9.30
CA ALA A 376 14.73 -28.15 9.10
C ALA A 376 14.55 -29.52 9.75
N HIS A 377 14.06 -29.53 10.98
CA HIS A 377 13.81 -30.77 11.71
C HIS A 377 12.75 -31.66 11.03
N VAL A 378 11.67 -31.06 10.54
CA VAL A 378 10.56 -31.78 9.88
C VAL A 378 10.93 -32.25 8.47
N SER A 379 11.74 -31.48 7.74
CA SER A 379 12.18 -31.82 6.38
C SER A 379 13.33 -32.82 6.32
N GLY A 380 13.98 -33.11 7.45
CA GLY A 380 15.19 -33.94 7.49
C GLY A 380 16.39 -33.30 6.79
N ALA A 381 16.34 -31.99 6.53
CA ALA A 381 17.40 -31.22 5.90
C ALA A 381 18.23 -30.50 6.97
N ASP A 382 19.54 -30.74 6.98
CA ASP A 382 20.49 -29.97 7.79
C ASP A 382 20.50 -28.51 7.31
N LEU A 383 20.37 -27.54 8.23
CA LEU A 383 20.52 -26.11 7.92
C LEU A 383 21.98 -25.80 7.61
N PRO A 384 22.35 -25.37 6.38
CA PRO A 384 23.72 -24.95 6.08
C PRO A 384 24.10 -23.60 6.70
N ILE A 385 23.17 -22.91 7.38
CA ILE A 385 23.36 -21.53 7.85
C ILE A 385 24.08 -21.45 9.21
N LEU A 386 24.17 -22.55 9.98
CA LEU A 386 24.90 -22.58 11.26
C LEU A 386 26.29 -23.22 11.18
N THR A 387 26.74 -23.63 9.99
CA THR A 387 28.09 -24.20 9.78
C THR A 387 29.11 -23.20 9.22
N VAL A 388 28.71 -21.93 9.05
CA VAL A 388 29.57 -20.87 8.50
C VAL A 388 29.85 -19.79 9.54
N ILE A 389 30.33 -20.19 10.71
CA ILE A 389 31.16 -19.32 11.55
C ILE A 389 32.31 -20.20 12.06
N PRO A 390 33.57 -19.93 11.65
CA PRO A 390 34.73 -20.75 12.03
C PRO A 390 35.07 -20.68 13.52
#